data_AF-A0A0B8PGQ1-F1
#
_entry.id   AF-A0A0B8PGQ1-F1
#
_cell.length_a   1.000
_cell.length_b   1.000
_cell.length_c   1.000
_cell.angle_alpha   90.00
_cell.angle_beta   90.00
_cell.angle_gamma   90.00
#
_symmetry.space_group_name_H-M   'P 1'
#
loop_
_entity.id
_entity.type
_entity.pdbx_description
1 polymer ?
#
loop_
_entity_poly.entity_id
_entity_poly.type
_entity_poly.pdbx_seq_one_letter_code
_entity_poly.pdbx_strand_id
1 'polypeptide(L)' 'MVAEQLQALIAEQRNIVVVGGTGSGKTTFVNALLHQVSQQFPDERIVILEDTNELQCHAPNHVIKRTSLKLMSP' A
#
# COMPACT_ATOMS: atom_id res chain seq x y z
N MET A 1 11.47 -17.87 5.64
CA MET A 1 11.57 -17.99 4.17
C MET A 1 10.68 -17.02 3.42
N VAL A 2 9.33 -17.15 3.39
CA VAL A 2 8.48 -16.26 2.55
C VAL A 2 8.53 -14.79 2.99
N ALA A 3 8.48 -14.53 4.29
CA ALA A 3 8.55 -13.16 4.81
C ALA A 3 9.91 -12.48 4.50
N GLU A 4 11.01 -13.21 4.63
CA GLU A 4 12.37 -12.72 4.31
C GLU A 4 12.52 -12.41 2.81
N GLN A 5 11.99 -13.28 1.94
CA GLN A 5 11.96 -13.03 0.50
C GLN A 5 11.18 -11.76 0.18
N LEU A 6 10.04 -11.55 0.86
CA LEU A 6 9.22 -10.38 0.63
C LEU A 6 9.89 -9.09 1.12
N GLN A 7 10.59 -9.15 2.26
CA GLN A 7 11.41 -8.02 2.73
C GLN A 7 12.54 -7.70 1.74
N ALA A 8 13.18 -8.70 1.14
CA ALA A 8 14.19 -8.48 0.10
C ALA A 8 13.59 -7.82 -1.15
N LEU A 9 12.41 -8.27 -1.61
CA LEU A 9 11.72 -7.67 -2.75
C LEU A 9 11.31 -6.21 -2.48
N ILE A 10 10.90 -5.89 -1.25
CA ILE A 10 10.61 -4.51 -0.84
C ILE A 10 11.90 -3.67 -0.83
N ALA A 11 13.00 -4.20 -0.28
CA ALA A 11 14.29 -3.52 -0.28
C ALA A 11 14.81 -3.25 -1.71
N GLU A 12 14.53 -4.15 -2.65
CA GLU A 12 14.79 -3.98 -4.09
C GLU A 12 13.78 -3.08 -4.82
N GLN A 13 12.79 -2.53 -4.11
CA GLN A 13 11.69 -1.70 -4.64
C GLN A 13 10.96 -2.35 -5.83
N ARG A 14 10.72 -3.67 -5.74
CA ARG A 14 10.00 -4.43 -6.79
C ARG A 14 8.51 -4.11 -6.77
N ASN A 15 7.90 -4.15 -7.94
CA ASN A 15 6.44 -4.10 -8.06
C ASN A 15 5.83 -5.41 -7.53
N ILE A 16 4.92 -5.30 -6.55
CA ILE A 16 4.25 -6.44 -5.91
C ILE A 16 2.74 -6.31 -6.13
N VAL A 17 2.11 -7.37 -6.64
CA VAL A 17 0.65 -7.45 -6.81
C VAL A 17 0.10 -8.55 -5.91
N VAL A 18 -0.85 -8.19 -5.05
CA VAL A 18 -1.54 -9.12 -4.15
C VAL A 18 -2.87 -9.55 -4.76
N VAL A 19 -3.04 -10.85 -4.97
CA VAL A 19 -4.24 -11.44 -5.61
C VAL A 19 -4.92 -12.48 -4.70
N GLY A 20 -6.21 -12.73 -4.93
CA GLY A 20 -7.03 -13.64 -4.11
C GLY A 20 -8.52 -13.30 -4.12
N GLY A 21 -9.36 -14.23 -3.67
CA GLY A 21 -10.81 -14.07 -3.60
C GLY A 21 -11.28 -12.97 -2.64
N THR A 22 -12.56 -12.62 -2.68
CA THR A 22 -13.17 -11.69 -1.71
C THR A 22 -13.06 -12.26 -0.29
N GLY A 23 -12.69 -11.43 0.68
CA GLY A 23 -12.53 -11.86 2.08
C GLY A 23 -11.23 -12.64 2.37
N SER A 24 -10.34 -12.86 1.40
CA SER A 24 -9.10 -13.63 1.61
C SER A 24 -7.98 -12.86 2.34
N GLY A 25 -8.27 -11.65 2.86
CA GLY A 25 -7.29 -10.85 3.62
C GLY A 25 -6.28 -10.04 2.77
N LYS A 26 -6.55 -9.82 1.48
CA LYS A 26 -5.64 -9.03 0.61
C LYS A 26 -5.30 -7.66 1.18
N THR A 27 -6.33 -6.90 1.60
CA THR A 27 -6.13 -5.55 2.16
C THR A 27 -5.32 -5.58 3.44
N THR A 28 -5.59 -6.55 4.32
CA THR A 28 -4.80 -6.80 5.53
C THR A 28 -3.33 -7.09 5.19
N PHE A 29 -3.09 -7.91 4.17
CA PHE A 29 -1.73 -8.22 3.74
C PHE A 29 -1.02 -7.01 3.12
N VAL A 30 -1.70 -6.22 2.28
CA VAL A 30 -1.16 -4.96 1.74
C VAL A 30 -0.80 -3.99 2.87
N ASN A 31 -1.62 -3.88 3.92
CA ASN A 31 -1.30 -3.04 5.09
C ASN A 31 -0.03 -3.50 5.81
N ALA A 32 0.21 -4.81 5.93
CA ALA A 32 1.46 -5.33 6.50
C ALA A 32 2.68 -4.98 5.64
N LEU A 33 2.56 -5.04 4.31
CA LEU A 33 3.63 -4.64 3.38
C LEU A 33 3.87 -3.14 3.41
N LEU A 34 2.80 -2.35 3.41
CA LEU A 34 2.87 -0.90 3.52
C LEU A 34 3.56 -0.47 4.82
N HIS A 35 3.29 -1.16 5.93
CA HIS A 35 4.02 -0.93 7.18
C HIS A 35 5.51 -1.22 7.00
N GLN A 36 5.89 -2.37 6.41
CA GLN A 36 7.30 -2.68 6.15
C GLN A 36 7.98 -1.65 5.25
N VAL A 37 7.33 -1.18 4.18
CA VAL A 37 7.83 -0.09 3.32
C VAL A 37 8.08 1.17 4.15
N SER A 38 7.13 1.57 5.00
CA SER A 38 7.28 2.77 5.85
C SER A 38 8.43 2.67 6.86
N GLN A 39 8.79 1.46 7.29
CA GLN A 39 9.91 1.23 8.20
C GLN A 39 11.25 1.24 7.46
N GLN A 40 11.31 0.65 6.26
CA GLN A 40 12.54 0.57 5.48
C GLN A 40 12.88 1.90 4.77
N PHE A 41 11.87 2.68 4.40
CA PHE A 41 12.02 3.92 3.64
C PHE A 41 11.30 5.10 4.32
N PRO A 42 11.73 5.53 5.52
CA PRO A 42 11.00 6.52 6.33
C PRO A 42 10.91 7.90 5.67
N ASP A 43 11.85 8.25 4.80
CA ASP A 43 11.91 9.55 4.12
C ASP A 43 11.21 9.55 2.75
N GLU A 44 10.85 8.37 2.23
CA GLU A 44 10.18 8.26 0.93
C GLU A 44 8.72 8.69 1.00
N ARG A 45 8.22 9.22 -0.13
CA ARG A 45 6.84 9.64 -0.24
C ARG A 45 5.96 8.47 -0.67
N ILE A 46 4.92 8.18 0.11
CA ILE A 46 3.92 7.17 -0.25
C ILE A 46 2.66 7.85 -0.82
N VAL A 47 2.27 7.46 -2.04
CA VAL A 47 1.02 7.87 -2.66
C VAL A 47 0.06 6.68 -2.66
N ILE A 48 -1.07 6.82 -2.00
CA ILE A 48 -2.10 5.79 -1.91
C ILE A 48 -3.30 6.23 -2.73
N LEU A 49 -3.73 5.36 -3.64
CA LEU A 49 -4.93 5.53 -4.44
C LEU A 49 -5.90 4.40 -4.06
N GLU A 50 -7.02 4.72 -3.44
CA GLU A 50 -8.02 3.74 -3.00
C GLU A 50 -9.45 4.25 -3.16
N ASP A 51 -10.41 3.36 -3.38
CA ASP A 51 -11.83 3.73 -3.44
C ASP A 51 -12.46 3.81 -2.04
N THR A 52 -12.12 2.86 -1.17
CA THR A 52 -12.56 2.73 0.23
C THR A 52 -11.40 3.04 1.18
N ASN A 53 -11.67 3.51 2.40
CA ASN A 53 -10.64 3.89 3.37
C ASN A 53 -10.16 2.66 4.17
N GLU A 54 -9.50 1.71 3.50
CA GLU A 54 -9.04 0.46 4.09
C GLU A 54 -7.53 0.42 4.33
N LEU A 55 -6.74 1.20 3.59
CA LEU A 55 -5.29 1.23 3.73
C LEU A 55 -4.86 2.12 4.90
N GLN A 56 -3.92 1.60 5.69
CA GLN A 56 -3.40 2.22 6.91
C GLN A 56 -1.93 2.57 6.73
N CYS A 57 -1.64 3.85 6.48
CA CYS A 57 -0.28 4.33 6.26
C CYS A 57 0.24 5.09 7.47
N HIS A 58 1.44 4.70 7.94
CA HIS A 58 2.13 5.37 9.04
C HIS A 58 3.38 6.15 8.59
N ALA A 59 3.66 6.19 7.27
CA ALA A 59 4.79 6.95 6.77
C ALA A 59 4.60 8.46 7.03
N PRO A 60 5.62 9.19 7.50
CA PRO A 60 5.51 10.62 7.75
C PRO A 60 5.10 11.42 6.51
N ASN A 61 5.63 11.04 5.34
CA ASN A 61 5.36 11.69 4.06
C ASN A 61 4.41 10.84 3.20
N HIS A 62 3.11 10.85 3.50
CA HIS A 62 2.11 10.16 2.68
C HIS A 62 0.97 11.05 2.21
N VAL A 63 0.35 10.67 1.09
CA VAL A 63 -0.90 11.26 0.62
C VAL A 63 -1.86 10.15 0.21
N ILE A 64 -3.11 10.27 0.66
CA ILE A 64 -4.20 9.37 0.27
C ILE A 64 -5.12 10.13 -0.68
N LYS A 65 -5.32 9.59 -1.87
CA LYS A 65 -6.30 10.07 -2.84
C LYS A 65 -7.38 9.01 -2.98
N ARG A 66 -8.62 9.50 -3.01
CA ARG A 66 -9.80 8.67 -3.18
C ARG A 66 -10.51 9.04 -4.45
N THR A 67 -11.11 8.04 -5.08
CA THR A 67 -12.00 8.29 -6.21
C THR A 67 -13.11 9.22 -5.76
N SER A 68 -13.31 10.29 -6.54
CA SER A 68 -14.40 11.22 -6.31
C SER A 68 -15.06 11.53 -7.64
N LEU A 69 -16.40 11.55 -7.65
CA LEU A 69 -17.17 11.87 -8.85
C LEU A 69 -17.13 13.37 -9.20
N LYS A 70 -16.41 14.19 -8.44
CA LYS A 70 -16.35 15.66 -8.62
C LYS A 70 -15.73 16.11 -9.94
N LEU A 71 -14.96 15.25 -10.62
CA LEU A 71 -14.35 15.53 -11.92
C LEU A 71 -15.35 15.50 -13.09
N MET A 72 -16.62 15.15 -12.85
CA MET A 72 -17.69 15.12 -13.86
C MET A 72 -18.67 16.31 -13.75
N SER A 73 -18.31 17.35 -12.98
CA SER A 73 -19.05 18.61 -13.00
C SER A 73 -18.55 19.44 -14.19
N PRO A 74 -19.43 19.98 -15.06
CA PRO A 74 -19.04 20.73 -16.25
C PRO A 74 -18.23 22.00 -15.93
#